data_AF-A0A837HX96-F1
#
_entry.id   AF-A0A837HX96-F1
#
_cell.length_a   1.000
_cell.length_b   1.000
_cell.length_c   1.000
_cell.angle_alpha   90.00
_cell.angle_beta   90.00
_cell.angle_gamma   90.00
#
_symmetry.space_group_name_H-M   'P 1'
#
loop_
_entity.id
_entity.type
_entity.pdbx_description
1 polymer ?
#
loop_
_entity_poly.entity_id
_entity_poly.type
_entity_poly.pdbx_seq_one_letter_code
_entity_poly.pdbx_strand_id
1 'polypeptide(L)'
;MEFLILLRNLINRFFYKIILKQIFFRIDPENMHDSMVSFGVLLGKYWLTRKIVGAFFSYSNKTLEQKILGIKFKNPIGLGAGFDKDAVLVDILPYVGFGFVEESETQAVAVEKIQRSCR
;
A
#
# COMPACT_ATOMS: atom_id res chain seq x y z
N MET A 1 8.90 18.36 -10.95
CA MET A 1 8.38 17.19 -10.21
C MET A 1 7.11 16.62 -10.84
N GLU A 2 6.12 17.45 -11.19
CA GLU A 2 4.86 17.00 -11.83
C GLU A 2 5.05 16.10 -13.06
N PHE A 3 5.97 16.45 -13.97
CA PHE A 3 6.23 15.62 -15.16
C PHE A 3 6.68 14.18 -14.82
N LEU A 4 7.54 14.01 -13.82
CA LEU A 4 8.01 12.67 -13.40
C LEU A 4 6.87 11.86 -12.79
N ILE A 5 5.98 12.50 -12.04
CA ILE A 5 4.80 11.87 -11.44
C ILE A 5 3.82 11.45 -12.54
N LEU A 6 3.58 12.32 -13.52
CA LEU A 6 2.73 12.03 -14.68
C LEU A 6 3.30 10.85 -15.49
N LEU A 7 4.60 10.86 -15.78
CA LEU A 7 5.25 9.79 -16.52
C LEU A 7 5.17 8.46 -15.76
N ARG A 8 5.51 8.45 -14.47
CA ARG A 8 5.37 7.29 -13.58
C ARG A 8 3.94 6.75 -13.58
N ASN A 9 2.95 7.63 -13.41
CA ASN A 9 1.54 7.24 -13.35
C ASN A 9 1.05 6.69 -14.70
N LEU A 10 1.52 7.24 -15.82
CA LEU A 10 1.21 6.75 -17.16
C LEU A 10 1.78 5.35 -17.38
N ILE A 11 3.04 5.13 -17.02
CA ILE A 11 3.72 3.84 -17.09
C ILE A 11 2.99 2.81 -16.22
N ASN A 12 2.76 3.13 -14.94
CA ASN A 12 2.05 2.24 -14.01
C ASN A 12 0.66 1.86 -14.54
N ARG A 13 -0.10 2.83 -15.09
CA ARG A 13 -1.41 2.59 -15.69
C ARG A 13 -1.33 1.66 -16.89
N PHE A 14 -0.35 1.84 -17.76
CA PHE A 14 -0.15 1.00 -18.94
C PHE A 14 0.15 -0.45 -18.53
N PHE A 15 1.16 -0.65 -17.68
CA PHE A 15 1.54 -1.97 -17.18
C PHE A 15 0.38 -2.67 -16.46
N TYR A 16 -0.35 -1.96 -15.61
CA TYR A 16 -1.49 -2.55 -14.90
C TYR A 16 -2.60 -2.98 -15.86
N LYS A 17 -3.04 -2.09 -16.77
CA LYS A 17 -4.20 -2.38 -17.63
C LYS A 17 -3.92 -3.43 -18.70
N ILE A 18 -2.73 -3.40 -19.29
CA ILE A 18 -2.39 -4.25 -20.43
C ILE A 18 -1.85 -5.61 -19.99
N ILE A 19 -1.02 -5.65 -18.94
CA ILE A 19 -0.30 -6.86 -18.54
C ILE A 19 -0.92 -7.44 -17.26
N LEU A 20 -0.84 -6.72 -16.15
CA LEU A 20 -1.17 -7.28 -14.83
C LEU A 20 -2.63 -7.71 -14.73
N LYS A 21 -3.56 -6.85 -15.16
CA LYS A 21 -5.00 -7.15 -15.12
C LYS A 21 -5.36 -8.40 -15.91
N GLN A 22 -4.75 -8.60 -17.08
CA GLN A 22 -5.04 -9.75 -17.94
C GLN A 22 -4.54 -11.06 -17.32
N ILE A 23 -3.40 -11.00 -16.63
CA ILE A 23 -2.82 -12.17 -15.96
C ILE A 23 -3.60 -12.49 -14.69
N PHE A 24 -3.82 -11.51 -13.81
CA PHE A 24 -4.44 -11.74 -12.51
C PHE A 24 -5.90 -12.19 -12.61
N PHE A 25 -6.65 -11.71 -13.60
CA PHE A 25 -8.06 -12.12 -13.79
C PHE A 25 -8.22 -13.55 -14.34
N ARG A 26 -7.11 -14.22 -14.69
CA ARG A 26 -7.10 -15.64 -15.10
C ARG A 26 -6.80 -16.59 -13.94
N ILE A 27 -6.43 -16.06 -12.79
CA ILE A 27 -6.11 -16.83 -11.59
C ILE A 27 -7.31 -16.75 -10.65
N ASP A 28 -7.58 -17.83 -9.91
CA ASP A 28 -8.59 -17.83 -8.87
C ASP A 28 -8.33 -16.69 -7.85
N PRO A 29 -9.36 -15.94 -7.43
CA PRO A 29 -9.18 -14.75 -6.61
C PRO A 29 -8.51 -15.01 -5.26
N GLU A 30 -8.76 -16.17 -4.64
CA GLU A 30 -8.16 -16.53 -3.34
C GLU A 30 -6.67 -16.85 -3.52
N ASN A 31 -6.34 -17.67 -4.51
CA ASN A 31 -4.94 -17.97 -4.83
C ASN A 31 -4.14 -16.71 -5.23
N MET A 32 -4.78 -15.80 -5.96
CA MET A 32 -4.16 -14.53 -6.36
C MET A 32 -3.95 -13.62 -5.15
N HIS A 33 -4.91 -13.59 -4.23
CA HIS A 33 -4.80 -12.86 -2.98
C HIS A 33 -3.62 -13.36 -2.15
N ASP A 34 -3.55 -14.66 -1.88
CA ASP A 34 -2.47 -15.27 -1.08
C ASP A 34 -1.09 -15.07 -1.73
N SER A 35 -1.04 -15.15 -3.05
CA SER A 35 0.17 -14.86 -3.83
C SER A 35 0.61 -13.40 -3.67
N MET A 36 -0.35 -12.45 -3.69
CA MET A 36 -0.08 -11.02 -3.50
C MET A 36 0.36 -10.70 -2.08
N VAL A 37 -0.25 -11.33 -1.08
CA VAL A 37 0.16 -11.21 0.32
C VAL A 37 1.59 -11.72 0.48
N SER A 38 1.88 -12.92 -0.01
CA SER A 38 3.23 -13.52 0.05
C SER A 38 4.28 -12.65 -0.65
N PHE A 39 3.94 -12.11 -1.83
CA PHE A 39 4.82 -11.20 -2.56
C PHE A 39 5.03 -9.87 -1.81
N GLY A 40 3.98 -9.32 -1.19
CA GLY A 40 4.06 -8.14 -0.35
C GLY A 40 4.96 -8.34 0.86
N VAL A 41 4.85 -9.48 1.54
CA VAL A 41 5.75 -9.86 2.66
C VAL A 41 7.20 -9.93 2.18
N LEU A 42 7.45 -10.58 1.04
CA LEU A 42 8.79 -10.65 0.45
C LEU A 42 9.37 -9.25 0.15
N LEU A 43 8.55 -8.36 -0.41
CA LEU A 43 8.94 -6.98 -0.69
C LEU A 43 9.14 -6.15 0.58
N GLY A 44 8.38 -6.41 1.65
CA GLY A 44 8.52 -5.76 2.95
C GLY A 44 9.82 -6.16 3.68
N LYS A 45 10.28 -7.39 3.49
CA LYS A 45 11.46 -7.96 4.17
C LYS A 45 12.73 -7.16 3.94
N TYR A 46 13.02 -6.76 2.69
CA TYR A 46 14.26 -6.05 2.35
C TYR A 46 14.06 -4.53 2.31
N TRP A 47 15.07 -3.77 2.73
CA TRP A 47 14.99 -2.30 2.71
C TRP A 47 14.99 -1.73 1.28
N LEU A 48 15.72 -2.40 0.37
CA LEU A 48 15.87 -1.97 -1.02
C LEU A 48 14.56 -2.13 -1.79
N THR A 49 13.89 -3.27 -1.62
CA THR A 49 12.57 -3.54 -2.23
C THR A 49 11.53 -2.54 -1.73
N ARG A 50 11.51 -2.22 -0.43
CA ARG A 50 10.67 -1.15 0.13
C ARG A 50 10.90 0.20 -0.55
N LYS A 51 12.17 0.58 -0.76
CA LYS A 51 12.52 1.84 -1.45
C LYS A 51 12.06 1.85 -2.90
N ILE A 52 12.22 0.73 -3.61
CA ILE A 52 11.76 0.58 -4.99
C ILE A 52 10.23 0.75 -5.05
N VAL A 53 9.48 0.02 -4.22
CA VAL A 53 8.01 0.16 -4.15
C VAL A 53 7.62 1.61 -3.84
N GLY A 54 8.29 2.24 -2.89
CA GLY A 54 8.09 3.65 -2.55
C GLY A 54 8.26 4.60 -3.73
N ALA A 55 9.26 4.37 -4.59
CA ALA A 55 9.50 5.21 -5.76
C ALA A 55 8.37 5.09 -6.81
N PHE A 56 7.83 3.89 -7.00
CA PHE A 56 6.79 3.63 -7.99
C PHE A 56 5.39 4.03 -7.53
N PHE A 57 5.08 3.88 -6.24
CA PHE A 57 3.70 3.98 -5.74
C PHE A 57 3.48 5.11 -4.74
N SER A 58 4.46 5.42 -3.88
CA SER A 58 4.27 6.41 -2.83
C SER A 58 4.02 7.81 -3.40
N TYR A 59 3.11 8.53 -2.76
CA TYR A 59 2.84 9.94 -3.01
C TYR A 59 2.60 10.64 -1.67
N SER A 60 3.23 11.80 -1.49
CA SER A 60 3.11 12.59 -0.26
C SER A 60 3.00 14.05 -0.61
N ASN A 61 2.01 14.72 -0.03
CA ASN A 61 1.81 16.16 -0.16
C ASN A 61 1.28 16.69 1.17
N LYS A 62 1.84 17.80 1.67
CA LYS A 62 1.45 18.41 2.95
C LYS A 62 -0.04 18.75 3.00
N THR A 63 -0.64 19.11 1.87
CA THR A 63 -2.08 19.43 1.78
C THR A 63 -2.97 18.22 2.06
N LEU A 64 -2.45 17.00 1.90
CA LEU A 64 -3.19 15.76 2.18
C LEU A 64 -3.03 15.29 3.63
N GLU A 65 -2.11 15.88 4.41
CA GLU A 65 -1.92 15.48 5.79
C GLU A 65 -3.15 15.84 6.63
N GLN A 66 -3.59 14.90 7.47
CA GLN A 66 -4.75 15.08 8.34
C GLN A 66 -4.40 14.77 9.79
N LYS A 67 -5.05 15.45 10.72
CA LYS A 67 -5.00 15.12 12.14
C LYS A 67 -6.40 14.82 12.62
N ILE A 68 -6.68 13.55 12.87
CA ILE A 68 -8.00 13.07 13.30
C ILE A 68 -7.81 12.36 14.64
N LEU A 69 -8.60 12.73 15.65
CA LEU A 69 -8.55 12.14 17.00
C LEU A 69 -7.12 12.12 17.61
N GLY A 70 -6.34 13.17 17.35
CA GLY A 70 -4.95 13.28 17.83
C GLY A 70 -3.92 12.44 17.04
N ILE A 71 -4.35 11.63 16.08
CA ILE A 71 -3.50 10.82 15.21
C ILE A 71 -3.18 11.60 13.93
N LYS A 72 -1.90 11.64 13.53
CA LYS A 72 -1.48 12.25 12.28
C LYS A 72 -1.46 11.20 11.16
N PHE A 73 -2.19 11.47 10.08
CA PHE A 73 -2.24 10.66 8.87
C PHE A 73 -1.55 11.40 7.74
N LYS A 74 -0.75 10.70 6.93
CA LYS A 74 0.00 11.29 5.81
C LYS A 74 -0.89 11.71 4.65
N ASN A 75 -1.99 10.98 4.46
CA ASN A 75 -2.99 11.21 3.44
C ASN A 75 -4.32 10.57 3.90
N PRO A 76 -5.47 10.97 3.32
CA PRO A 76 -6.78 10.44 3.69
C PRO A 76 -7.10 9.08 3.04
N ILE A 77 -6.14 8.42 2.39
CA ILE A 77 -6.39 7.17 1.66
C ILE A 77 -5.96 6.00 2.54
N GLY A 78 -6.92 5.14 2.86
CA GLY A 78 -6.70 3.94 3.66
C GLY A 78 -6.89 2.65 2.88
N LEU A 79 -6.32 1.58 3.41
CA LEU A 79 -6.65 0.21 3.02
C LEU A 79 -7.77 -0.31 3.93
N GLY A 80 -8.89 -0.71 3.33
CA GLY A 80 -10.06 -1.18 4.07
C GLY A 80 -9.83 -2.52 4.80
N ALA A 81 -10.68 -2.79 5.78
CA ALA A 81 -10.60 -3.99 6.60
C ALA A 81 -10.73 -5.29 5.77
N GLY A 82 -10.14 -6.36 6.28
CA GLY A 82 -10.22 -7.69 5.67
C GLY A 82 -9.25 -7.97 4.52
N PHE A 83 -8.46 -6.98 4.08
CA PHE A 83 -7.40 -7.20 3.09
C PHE A 83 -6.17 -7.89 3.70
N ASP A 84 -5.71 -7.48 4.88
CA ASP A 84 -4.54 -8.06 5.55
C ASP A 84 -4.95 -8.56 6.94
N LYS A 85 -5.62 -9.72 6.95
CA LYS A 85 -6.20 -10.29 8.18
C LYS A 85 -5.16 -10.63 9.24
N ASP A 86 -3.98 -11.04 8.79
CA ASP A 86 -2.88 -11.49 9.66
C ASP A 86 -1.85 -10.37 9.93
N ALA A 87 -2.13 -9.14 9.47
CA ALA A 87 -1.25 -7.98 9.61
C ALA A 87 0.20 -8.24 9.13
N VAL A 88 0.37 -9.03 8.06
CA VAL A 88 1.69 -9.44 7.57
C VAL A 88 2.30 -8.42 6.59
N LEU A 89 1.52 -7.47 6.08
CA LEU A 89 1.95 -6.47 5.10
C LEU A 89 2.37 -5.14 5.72
N VAL A 90 2.40 -5.03 7.04
CA VAL A 90 2.69 -3.80 7.78
C VAL A 90 4.02 -3.13 7.39
N ASP A 91 5.01 -3.89 6.95
CA ASP A 91 6.31 -3.36 6.52
C ASP A 91 6.28 -2.75 5.12
N ILE A 92 5.38 -3.17 4.24
CA ILE A 92 5.33 -2.72 2.84
C ILE A 92 4.23 -1.68 2.57
N LEU A 93 3.11 -1.75 3.28
CA LEU A 93 1.95 -0.85 3.08
C LEU A 93 2.26 0.66 3.09
N PRO A 94 3.13 1.20 3.97
CA PRO A 94 3.44 2.64 3.93
C PRO A 94 4.23 3.05 2.69
N TYR A 95 4.92 2.11 2.03
CA TYR A 95 5.64 2.35 0.78
C TYR A 95 4.73 2.26 -0.45
N VAL A 96 3.62 1.51 -0.36
CA VAL A 96 2.56 1.52 -1.39
C VAL A 96 1.84 2.88 -1.41
N GLY A 97 1.80 3.59 -0.29
CA GLY A 97 1.32 4.97 -0.20
C GLY A 97 0.07 5.18 0.65
N PHE A 98 -0.41 4.15 1.35
CA PHE A 98 -1.55 4.28 2.26
C PHE A 98 -1.22 5.13 3.50
N GLY A 99 -2.15 5.98 3.89
CA GLY A 99 -2.08 6.80 5.10
C GLY A 99 -2.54 6.06 6.37
N PHE A 100 -3.46 5.11 6.22
CA PHE A 100 -3.94 4.23 7.30
C PHE A 100 -4.38 2.85 6.77
N VAL A 101 -4.56 1.91 7.68
CA VAL A 101 -5.12 0.58 7.41
C VAL A 101 -6.21 0.34 8.45
N GLU A 102 -7.30 -0.27 8.03
CA GLU A 102 -8.35 -0.73 8.94
C GLU A 102 -8.09 -2.17 9.33
N GLU A 103 -8.01 -2.43 10.64
CA GLU A 103 -7.85 -3.78 11.18
C GLU A 103 -9.20 -4.49 11.29
N SER A 104 -10.24 -3.71 11.61
CA SER A 104 -11.62 -4.16 11.71
C SER A 104 -12.56 -3.09 11.13
N GLU A 105 -13.80 -3.49 10.81
CA GLU A 105 -14.83 -2.64 10.19
C GLU A 105 -15.10 -1.33 10.98
N THR A 106 -14.69 -1.27 12.24
CA THR A 106 -14.88 -0.12 13.13
C THR A 106 -13.61 0.64 13.49
N GLN A 107 -12.41 0.18 13.09
CA GLN A 107 -11.16 0.76 13.57
C GLN A 107 -10.10 0.97 12.48
N ALA A 108 -9.88 2.25 12.15
CA ALA A 108 -8.77 2.72 11.34
C ALA A 108 -7.55 3.07 12.21
N VAL A 109 -6.38 2.56 11.83
CA VAL A 109 -5.11 2.81 12.53
C VAL A 109 -4.09 3.37 11.53
N ALA A 110 -3.37 4.43 11.93
CA ALA A 110 -2.30 4.98 11.11
C ALA A 110 -1.22 3.91 10.87
N VAL A 111 -0.77 3.77 9.62
CA VAL A 111 0.17 2.71 9.23
C VAL A 111 1.45 2.74 10.07
N GLU A 112 1.96 3.93 10.40
CA GLU A 112 3.15 4.10 11.24
C GLU A 112 2.96 3.64 12.69
N LYS A 113 1.73 3.69 13.22
CA LYS A 113 1.43 3.16 14.56
C LYS A 113 1.44 1.64 14.55
N ILE A 114 0.89 1.01 13.52
CA ILE A 114 0.88 -0.46 13.38
C ILE A 114 2.32 -0.99 13.34
N GLN A 115 3.19 -0.38 12.53
CA GLN A 115 4.61 -0.77 12.44
C GLN A 115 5.39 -0.71 13.75
N ARG A 116 4.99 0.14 14.70
CA ARG A 116 5.60 0.25 16.03
C ARG A 116 5.02 -0.75 17.02
N SER A 117 3.80 -1.22 16.82
CA SER A 117 3.16 -2.20 17.70
C SER A 117 3.56 -3.64 17.37
N CYS A 118 3.87 -3.92 16.09
CA CYS A 118 4.29 -5.25 15.62
C CYS A 118 5.81 -5.51 15.74
N ARG A 119 6.57 -4.56 16.31
CA ARG A 119 8.02 -4.67 16.56
C ARG A 119 8.29 -4.67 18.06
#